data_AF-A0A3M7M2J8-F1
#
_entry.id   AF-A0A3M7M2J8-F1
#
_cell.length_a   1.000
_cell.length_b   1.000
_cell.length_c   1.000
_cell.angle_alpha   90.00
_cell.angle_beta   90.00
_cell.angle_gamma   90.00
#
_symmetry.space_group_name_H-M   'P 1'
#
loop_
_entity.id
_entity.type
_entity.pdbx_description
1 polymer ?
#
loop_
_entity_poly.entity_id
_entity_poly.type
_entity_poly.pdbx_seq_one_letter_code
_entity_poly.pdbx_strand_id
1 'polypeptide(L)'
;MSNLGDLQKQLSLVVAGAQAQGYTIEQIMSEEMQGHFQEMTELKTAREFIREMETREKGLEADNVELLAKLKEKEQEIEDQPADFKALKVDLQQAYRTIEFHKQLAEDSARRAKRTELNFNKVVKDQIASDELAAKVARLQRELDQHQSTIAGLQEENQRAAEVFEALRAENAKVIAAKDAELTALLSHTSQIETESEQFSESFTTLIESLETENHSSAALLNDRTRSLKQTEMLYNVIVSEVKPLNSFYTRAFDMLKIFQGLFKNLSDPDSSVAAMLTQDLDSLMVAARQDLTFYSTIHDSLSGAGGNVAEQDVRTQLHSISDSANGMLMIFSVIKADTERFLGRFSSEPSTWTLMKARFGMSGASSRL
;
A
#
# COMPACT_ATOMS: atom_id res chain seq x y z
N MET A 1 -162.99 -89.17 -65.26
CA MET A 1 -162.65 -90.38 -64.49
C MET A 1 -161.92 -89.91 -63.25
N SER A 2 -162.36 -90.34 -62.05
CA SER A 2 -162.20 -89.71 -60.73
C SER A 2 -161.16 -88.58 -60.62
N ASN A 3 -161.69 -87.37 -60.47
CA ASN A 3 -160.97 -86.10 -60.49
C ASN A 3 -160.17 -85.89 -59.19
N LEU A 4 -158.91 -85.46 -59.31
CA LEU A 4 -157.99 -85.22 -58.19
C LEU A 4 -158.58 -84.27 -57.13
N GLY A 5 -159.45 -83.33 -57.55
CA GLY A 5 -160.12 -82.40 -56.65
C GLY A 5 -161.16 -83.05 -55.70
N ASP A 6 -161.83 -84.14 -56.11
CA ASP A 6 -162.82 -84.82 -55.26
C ASP A 6 -162.13 -85.77 -54.27
N LEU A 7 -161.01 -86.39 -54.67
CA LEU A 7 -160.18 -87.22 -53.80
C LEU A 7 -159.46 -86.37 -52.72
N GLN A 8 -159.03 -85.15 -53.05
CA GLN A 8 -158.48 -84.19 -52.06
C GLN A 8 -159.50 -83.77 -51.00
N LYS A 9 -160.78 -83.59 -51.37
CA LYS A 9 -161.84 -83.25 -50.39
C LYS A 9 -162.15 -84.40 -49.43
N GLN A 10 -162.14 -85.65 -49.92
CA GLN A 10 -162.34 -86.81 -49.05
C GLN A 10 -161.14 -87.04 -48.12
N LEU A 11 -159.91 -86.90 -48.61
CA LEU A 11 -158.70 -86.95 -47.78
C LEU A 11 -158.66 -85.83 -46.74
N SER A 12 -159.06 -84.61 -47.11
CA SER A 12 -159.18 -83.48 -46.18
C SER A 12 -160.16 -83.76 -45.03
N LEU A 13 -161.30 -84.42 -45.30
CA LEU A 13 -162.27 -84.79 -44.28
C LEU A 13 -161.75 -85.89 -43.33
N VAL A 14 -161.02 -86.88 -43.85
CA VAL A 14 -160.42 -87.95 -43.02
C VAL A 14 -159.28 -87.40 -42.17
N VAL A 15 -158.43 -86.52 -42.71
CA VAL A 15 -157.33 -85.88 -41.98
C VAL A 15 -157.85 -84.89 -40.93
N ALA A 16 -158.90 -84.12 -41.23
CA ALA A 16 -159.54 -83.25 -40.24
C ALA A 16 -160.22 -84.05 -39.11
N GLY A 17 -160.85 -85.19 -39.41
CA GLY A 17 -161.43 -86.09 -38.41
C GLY A 17 -160.38 -86.73 -37.49
N ALA A 18 -159.21 -87.09 -38.05
CA ALA A 18 -158.11 -87.65 -37.26
C ALA A 18 -157.37 -86.60 -36.41
N GLN A 19 -157.21 -85.36 -36.91
CA GLN A 19 -156.66 -84.24 -36.13
C GLN A 19 -157.58 -83.81 -34.97
N ALA A 20 -158.91 -83.90 -35.13
CA ALA A 20 -159.86 -83.65 -34.04
C ALA A 20 -159.78 -84.71 -32.92
N GLN A 21 -159.26 -85.91 -33.20
CA GLN A 21 -158.99 -86.98 -32.24
C GLN A 21 -157.53 -86.99 -31.73
N GLY A 22 -156.73 -85.99 -32.11
CA GLY A 22 -155.38 -85.79 -31.58
C GLY A 22 -154.26 -86.57 -32.27
N TYR A 23 -154.51 -87.22 -33.42
CA TYR A 23 -153.46 -87.90 -34.18
C TYR A 23 -152.74 -86.93 -35.14
N THR A 24 -151.41 -86.96 -35.17
CA THR A 24 -150.58 -86.15 -36.09
C THR A 24 -150.45 -86.84 -37.45
N ILE A 25 -150.38 -86.04 -38.52
CA ILE A 25 -150.36 -86.49 -39.94
C ILE A 25 -149.23 -87.48 -40.23
N GLU A 26 -148.13 -87.38 -39.48
CA GLU A 26 -146.97 -88.27 -39.57
C GLU A 26 -147.28 -89.72 -39.14
N GLN A 27 -148.32 -89.95 -38.34
CA GLN A 27 -148.69 -91.29 -37.84
C GLN A 27 -149.66 -92.05 -38.75
N ILE A 28 -150.17 -91.40 -39.80
CA ILE A 28 -151.21 -91.94 -40.70
C ILE A 28 -150.66 -92.22 -42.11
N MET A 29 -149.52 -91.63 -42.46
CA MET A 29 -148.92 -91.75 -43.79
C MET A 29 -147.75 -92.73 -43.79
N SER A 30 -147.75 -93.63 -44.77
CA SER A 30 -146.63 -94.54 -45.06
C SER A 30 -145.41 -93.77 -45.60
N GLU A 31 -144.20 -94.20 -45.20
CA GLU A 31 -142.90 -93.55 -45.51
C GLU A 31 -142.72 -93.20 -47.00
N GLU A 32 -143.24 -94.01 -47.93
CA GLU A 32 -143.12 -93.77 -49.37
C GLU A 32 -143.85 -92.49 -49.85
N MET A 33 -144.93 -92.05 -49.17
CA MET A 33 -145.62 -90.81 -49.55
C MET A 33 -144.96 -89.55 -49.00
N GLN A 34 -144.11 -89.67 -47.98
CA GLN A 34 -143.40 -88.54 -47.38
C GLN A 34 -142.27 -88.05 -48.30
N GLY A 35 -141.52 -88.97 -48.93
CA GLY A 35 -140.45 -88.62 -49.89
C GLY A 35 -140.96 -87.88 -51.13
N HIS A 36 -142.11 -88.28 -51.68
CA HIS A 36 -142.61 -87.70 -52.93
C HIS A 36 -143.12 -86.26 -52.78
N PHE A 37 -143.65 -85.89 -51.60
CA PHE A 37 -144.04 -84.51 -51.32
C PHE A 37 -142.82 -83.61 -51.08
N GLN A 38 -141.75 -84.15 -50.50
CA GLN A 38 -140.51 -83.41 -50.25
C GLN A 38 -139.83 -83.00 -51.57
N GLU A 39 -139.75 -83.90 -52.55
CA GLU A 39 -139.25 -83.60 -53.91
C GLU A 39 -140.09 -82.54 -54.63
N MET A 40 -141.42 -82.55 -54.48
CA MET A 40 -142.30 -81.54 -55.09
C MET A 40 -142.08 -80.13 -54.52
N THR A 41 -141.77 -80.00 -53.24
CA THR A 41 -141.40 -78.71 -52.62
C THR A 41 -140.04 -78.21 -53.13
N GLU A 42 -139.05 -79.08 -53.26
CA GLU A 42 -137.71 -78.71 -53.75
C GLU A 42 -137.74 -78.28 -55.23
N LEU A 43 -138.59 -78.89 -56.05
CA LEU A 43 -138.71 -78.53 -57.47
C LEU A 43 -139.41 -77.17 -57.66
N LYS A 44 -140.28 -76.76 -56.74
CA LYS A 44 -140.92 -75.44 -56.76
C LYS A 44 -139.94 -74.34 -56.36
N THR A 45 -139.15 -74.55 -55.30
CA THR A 45 -138.12 -73.57 -54.87
C THR A 45 -137.03 -73.41 -55.92
N ALA A 46 -136.61 -74.48 -56.58
CA ALA A 46 -135.64 -74.41 -57.68
C ALA A 46 -136.15 -73.57 -58.88
N ARG A 47 -137.45 -73.68 -59.23
CA ARG A 47 -138.04 -72.88 -60.32
C ARG A 47 -138.19 -71.40 -59.98
N GLU A 48 -138.53 -71.07 -58.73
CA GLU A 48 -138.60 -69.68 -58.27
C GLU A 48 -137.20 -69.03 -58.28
N PHE A 49 -136.17 -69.75 -57.84
CA PHE A 49 -134.78 -69.28 -57.87
C PHE A 49 -134.26 -69.00 -59.30
N ILE A 50 -134.56 -69.88 -60.27
CA ILE A 50 -134.14 -69.67 -61.68
C ILE A 50 -134.79 -68.39 -62.25
N ARG A 51 -136.08 -68.16 -61.98
CA ARG A 51 -136.78 -66.97 -62.47
C ARG A 51 -136.22 -65.67 -61.88
N GLU A 52 -135.81 -65.70 -60.61
CA GLU A 52 -135.22 -64.56 -59.92
C GLU A 52 -133.79 -64.26 -60.42
N MET A 53 -133.03 -65.30 -60.79
CA MET A 53 -131.72 -65.13 -61.43
C MET A 53 -131.84 -64.57 -62.85
N GLU A 54 -132.79 -65.02 -63.66
CA GLU A 54 -133.00 -64.48 -65.03
C GLU A 54 -133.43 -63.00 -65.02
N THR A 55 -134.26 -62.57 -64.06
CA THR A 55 -134.61 -61.15 -63.93
C THR A 55 -133.44 -60.31 -63.42
N ARG A 56 -132.63 -60.85 -62.51
CA ARG A 56 -131.41 -60.18 -62.05
C ARG A 56 -130.35 -60.07 -63.15
N GLU A 57 -130.20 -61.09 -63.98
CA GLU A 57 -129.27 -61.08 -65.10
C GLU A 57 -129.67 -60.03 -66.15
N LYS A 58 -130.96 -59.95 -66.51
CA LYS A 58 -131.46 -58.87 -67.38
C LYS A 58 -131.31 -57.48 -66.77
N GLY A 59 -131.48 -57.35 -65.45
CA GLY A 59 -131.22 -56.09 -64.74
C GLY A 59 -129.75 -55.67 -64.81
N LEU A 60 -128.83 -56.60 -64.55
CA LEU A 60 -127.39 -56.36 -64.65
C LEU A 60 -126.93 -56.06 -66.07
N GLU A 61 -127.53 -56.69 -67.08
CA GLU A 61 -127.22 -56.43 -68.48
C GLU A 61 -127.62 -55.00 -68.89
N ALA A 62 -128.79 -54.53 -68.43
CA ALA A 62 -129.23 -53.15 -68.65
C ALA A 62 -128.33 -52.13 -67.92
N ASP A 63 -127.98 -52.38 -66.65
CA ASP A 63 -127.10 -51.50 -65.87
C ASP A 63 -125.70 -51.42 -66.49
N ASN A 64 -125.19 -52.52 -67.04
CA ASN A 64 -123.88 -52.55 -67.69
C ASN A 64 -123.88 -51.75 -69.01
N VAL A 65 -124.98 -51.81 -69.78
CA VAL A 65 -125.15 -50.97 -70.97
C VAL A 65 -125.21 -49.49 -70.58
N GLU A 66 -125.88 -49.12 -69.50
CA GLU A 66 -125.94 -47.73 -69.03
C GLU A 66 -124.57 -47.22 -68.52
N LEU A 67 -123.84 -48.05 -67.77
CA LEU A 67 -122.49 -47.72 -67.29
C LEU A 67 -121.50 -47.54 -68.43
N LEU A 68 -121.56 -48.40 -69.46
CA LEU A 68 -120.72 -48.25 -70.65
C LEU A 68 -121.04 -46.96 -71.43
N ALA A 69 -122.30 -46.54 -71.47
CA ALA A 69 -122.67 -45.26 -72.08
C ALA A 69 -122.10 -44.06 -71.30
N LYS A 70 -122.20 -44.07 -69.96
CA LYS A 70 -121.64 -43.02 -69.09
C LYS A 70 -120.10 -42.94 -69.14
N LEU A 71 -119.42 -44.08 -69.29
CA LEU A 71 -117.96 -44.10 -69.46
C LEU A 71 -117.54 -43.43 -70.77
N LYS A 72 -118.23 -43.73 -71.88
CA LYS A 72 -117.97 -43.09 -73.17
C LYS A 72 -118.17 -41.58 -73.15
N GLU A 73 -119.21 -41.09 -72.47
CA GLU A 73 -119.46 -39.66 -72.31
C GLU A 73 -118.34 -38.95 -71.54
N LYS A 74 -117.83 -39.57 -70.46
CA LYS A 74 -116.72 -39.02 -69.67
C LYS A 74 -115.37 -39.10 -70.38
N GLU A 75 -115.15 -40.13 -71.19
CA GLU A 75 -113.97 -40.21 -72.06
C GLU A 75 -113.99 -39.09 -73.12
N GLN A 76 -115.16 -38.78 -73.70
CA GLN A 76 -115.30 -37.63 -74.61
C GLN A 76 -115.05 -36.28 -73.91
N GLU A 77 -115.50 -36.07 -72.66
CA GLU A 77 -115.19 -34.84 -71.89
C GLU A 77 -113.69 -34.66 -71.59
N ILE A 78 -112.90 -35.74 -71.52
CA ILE A 78 -111.44 -35.68 -71.33
C ILE A 78 -110.72 -35.42 -72.66
N GLU A 79 -111.22 -35.95 -73.77
CA GLU A 79 -110.71 -35.64 -75.11
C GLU A 79 -111.00 -34.19 -75.53
N ASP A 80 -112.18 -33.65 -75.18
CA ASP A 80 -112.62 -32.27 -75.47
C ASP A 80 -112.14 -31.21 -74.43
N GLN A 81 -111.04 -31.46 -73.71
CA GLN A 81 -110.41 -30.39 -72.93
C GLN A 81 -109.80 -29.31 -73.84
N PRO A 82 -110.08 -28.01 -73.62
CA PRO A 82 -109.56 -26.93 -74.44
C PRO A 82 -108.03 -26.99 -74.52
N ALA A 83 -107.46 -26.78 -75.71
CA ALA A 83 -106.02 -26.75 -75.94
C ALA A 83 -105.27 -25.81 -74.97
N ASP A 84 -105.94 -24.74 -74.54
CA ASP A 84 -105.42 -23.73 -73.60
C ASP A 84 -105.04 -24.31 -72.22
N PHE A 85 -105.77 -25.30 -71.70
CA PHE A 85 -105.44 -25.90 -70.40
C PHE A 85 -104.19 -26.79 -70.47
N LYS A 86 -104.01 -27.51 -71.59
CA LYS A 86 -102.80 -28.30 -71.85
C LYS A 86 -101.58 -27.38 -72.04
N ALA A 87 -101.75 -26.24 -72.72
CA ALA A 87 -100.70 -25.23 -72.87
C ALA A 87 -100.31 -24.61 -71.52
N LEU A 88 -101.27 -24.18 -70.70
CA LEU A 88 -101.01 -23.59 -69.39
C LEU A 88 -100.26 -24.53 -68.44
N LYS A 89 -100.56 -25.83 -68.46
CA LYS A 89 -99.84 -26.84 -67.66
C LYS A 89 -98.37 -26.97 -68.08
N VAL A 90 -98.09 -26.90 -69.38
CA VAL A 90 -96.72 -26.93 -69.92
C VAL A 90 -95.98 -25.66 -69.54
N ASP A 91 -96.59 -24.48 -69.69
CA ASP A 91 -96.01 -23.19 -69.32
C ASP A 91 -95.68 -23.12 -67.83
N LEU A 92 -96.57 -23.64 -66.97
CA LEU A 92 -96.38 -23.69 -65.53
C LEU A 92 -95.24 -24.65 -65.14
N GLN A 93 -95.12 -25.81 -65.81
CA GLN A 93 -93.97 -26.70 -65.65
C GLN A 93 -92.65 -26.05 -66.12
N GLN A 94 -92.69 -25.31 -67.23
CA GLN A 94 -91.52 -24.59 -67.75
C GLN A 94 -91.11 -23.44 -66.83
N ALA A 95 -92.06 -22.71 -66.26
CA ALA A 95 -91.82 -21.69 -65.23
C ALA A 95 -91.19 -22.29 -63.98
N TYR A 96 -91.69 -23.43 -63.46
CA TYR A 96 -91.08 -24.12 -62.32
C TYR A 96 -89.64 -24.57 -62.60
N ARG A 97 -89.37 -25.14 -63.78
CA ARG A 97 -88.00 -25.50 -64.19
C ARG A 97 -87.09 -24.28 -64.26
N THR A 98 -87.61 -23.16 -64.76
CA THR A 98 -86.87 -21.89 -64.86
C THR A 98 -86.57 -21.31 -63.47
N ILE A 99 -87.54 -21.34 -62.56
CA ILE A 99 -87.36 -20.92 -61.16
C ILE A 99 -86.31 -21.79 -60.47
N GLU A 100 -86.39 -23.12 -60.60
CA GLU A 100 -85.43 -24.02 -59.97
C GLU A 100 -84.02 -23.84 -60.54
N PHE A 101 -83.89 -23.63 -61.86
CA PHE A 101 -82.61 -23.30 -62.50
C PHE A 101 -82.02 -22.00 -61.93
N HIS A 102 -82.80 -20.92 -61.86
CA HIS A 102 -82.32 -19.65 -61.31
C HIS A 102 -82.01 -19.73 -59.81
N LYS A 103 -82.76 -20.52 -59.06
CA LYS A 103 -82.48 -20.81 -57.65
C LYS A 103 -81.13 -21.52 -57.50
N GLN A 104 -80.88 -22.57 -58.27
CA GLN A 104 -79.58 -23.25 -58.28
C GLN A 104 -78.44 -22.31 -58.66
N LEU A 105 -78.63 -21.46 -59.69
CA LEU A 105 -77.66 -20.46 -60.11
C LEU A 105 -77.38 -19.43 -59.01
N ALA A 106 -78.41 -18.98 -58.29
CA ALA A 106 -78.29 -18.04 -57.18
C ALA A 106 -77.60 -18.68 -55.96
N GLU A 107 -77.92 -19.94 -55.64
CA GLU A 107 -77.22 -20.67 -54.57
C GLU A 107 -75.75 -20.88 -54.92
N ASP A 108 -75.43 -21.27 -56.16
CA ASP A 108 -74.06 -21.46 -56.59
C ASP A 108 -73.28 -20.14 -56.63
N SER A 109 -73.90 -19.04 -57.06
CA SER A 109 -73.28 -17.71 -57.01
C SER A 109 -73.05 -17.26 -55.57
N ALA A 110 -74.00 -17.48 -54.66
CA ALA A 110 -73.84 -17.20 -53.23
C ALA A 110 -72.73 -18.05 -52.59
N ARG A 111 -72.63 -19.33 -52.92
CA ARG A 111 -71.53 -20.20 -52.47
C ARG A 111 -70.18 -19.71 -53.01
N ARG A 112 -70.10 -19.31 -54.28
CA ARG A 112 -68.88 -18.74 -54.86
C ARG A 112 -68.51 -17.43 -54.17
N ALA A 113 -69.45 -16.52 -53.98
CA ALA A 113 -69.25 -15.25 -53.28
C ALA A 113 -68.72 -15.46 -51.86
N LYS A 114 -69.32 -16.40 -51.11
CA LYS A 114 -68.86 -16.76 -49.76
C LYS A 114 -67.45 -17.35 -49.77
N ARG A 115 -67.10 -18.20 -50.74
CA ARG A 115 -65.73 -18.72 -50.89
C ARG A 115 -64.74 -17.61 -51.23
N THR A 116 -65.09 -16.70 -52.13
CA THR A 116 -64.23 -15.56 -52.49
C THR A 116 -64.04 -14.61 -51.32
N GLU A 117 -65.08 -14.35 -50.52
CA GLU A 117 -64.99 -13.55 -49.31
C GLU A 117 -64.08 -14.19 -48.26
N LEU A 118 -64.23 -15.50 -48.01
CA LEU A 118 -63.36 -16.23 -47.09
C LEU A 118 -61.90 -16.23 -47.56
N ASN A 119 -61.66 -16.44 -48.85
CA ASN A 119 -60.32 -16.40 -49.43
C ASN A 119 -59.72 -15.00 -49.35
N PHE A 120 -60.50 -13.95 -49.66
CA PHE A 120 -60.06 -12.56 -49.54
C PHE A 120 -59.70 -12.22 -48.10
N ASN A 121 -60.56 -12.55 -47.14
CA ASN A 121 -60.29 -12.32 -45.72
C ASN A 121 -59.05 -13.08 -45.24
N LYS A 122 -58.80 -14.28 -45.77
CA LYS A 122 -57.57 -15.02 -45.49
C LYS A 122 -56.34 -14.31 -46.06
N VAL A 123 -56.37 -13.90 -47.34
CA VAL A 123 -55.27 -13.18 -47.98
C VAL A 123 -54.98 -11.86 -47.27
N VAL A 124 -56.01 -11.11 -46.86
CA VAL A 124 -55.84 -9.86 -46.09
C VAL A 124 -55.17 -10.14 -44.74
N LYS A 125 -55.58 -11.18 -44.02
CA LYS A 125 -54.93 -11.56 -42.75
C LYS A 125 -53.47 -11.97 -42.95
N ASP A 126 -53.19 -12.76 -43.97
CA ASP A 126 -51.83 -13.19 -44.31
C ASP A 126 -50.96 -11.98 -44.71
N GLN A 127 -51.52 -11.01 -45.45
CA GLN A 127 -50.82 -9.77 -45.81
C GLN A 127 -50.53 -8.90 -44.57
N ILE A 128 -51.50 -8.71 -43.68
CA ILE A 128 -51.29 -7.95 -42.43
C ILE A 128 -50.18 -8.60 -41.60
N ALA A 129 -50.21 -9.93 -41.43
CA ALA A 129 -49.17 -10.65 -40.71
C ALA A 129 -47.80 -10.52 -41.38
N SER A 130 -47.74 -10.56 -42.71
CA SER A 130 -46.51 -10.32 -43.48
C SER A 130 -45.98 -8.90 -43.29
N ASP A 131 -46.85 -7.89 -43.31
CA ASP A 131 -46.47 -6.49 -43.13
C ASP A 131 -45.97 -6.22 -41.70
N GLU A 132 -46.61 -6.82 -40.68
CA GLU A 132 -46.15 -6.77 -39.28
C GLU A 132 -44.77 -7.41 -39.12
N LEU A 133 -44.53 -8.56 -39.75
CA LEU A 133 -43.22 -9.22 -39.74
C LEU A 133 -42.16 -8.37 -40.46
N ALA A 134 -42.48 -7.81 -41.62
CA ALA A 134 -41.58 -6.93 -42.36
C ALA A 134 -41.22 -5.67 -41.56
N ALA A 135 -42.20 -5.06 -40.89
CA ALA A 135 -41.98 -3.92 -40.00
C ALA A 135 -41.09 -4.29 -38.80
N LYS A 136 -41.29 -5.49 -38.22
CA LYS A 136 -40.44 -5.99 -37.14
C LYS A 136 -39.00 -6.24 -37.61
N VAL A 137 -38.81 -6.84 -38.78
CA VAL A 137 -37.48 -7.04 -39.38
C VAL A 137 -36.79 -5.70 -39.63
N ALA A 138 -37.48 -4.72 -40.21
CA ALA A 138 -36.94 -3.39 -40.45
C ALA A 138 -36.56 -2.65 -39.15
N ARG A 139 -37.30 -2.88 -38.05
CA ARG A 139 -36.95 -2.33 -36.73
C ARG A 139 -35.69 -2.99 -36.16
N LEU A 140 -35.65 -4.33 -36.17
CA LEU A 140 -34.50 -5.09 -35.68
C LEU A 140 -33.22 -4.79 -36.48
N GLN A 141 -33.34 -4.59 -37.79
CA GLN A 141 -32.19 -4.20 -38.61
C GLN A 141 -31.65 -2.83 -38.20
N ARG A 142 -32.53 -1.84 -37.98
CA ARG A 142 -32.11 -0.51 -37.48
C ARG A 142 -31.46 -0.57 -36.11
N GLU A 143 -32.01 -1.37 -35.19
CA GLU A 143 -31.42 -1.59 -33.86
C GLU A 143 -30.03 -2.26 -33.97
N LEU A 144 -29.89 -3.25 -34.86
CA LEU A 144 -28.62 -3.93 -35.11
C LEU A 144 -27.57 -2.99 -35.71
N ASP A 145 -27.93 -2.20 -36.72
CA ASP A 145 -27.03 -1.22 -37.34
C ASP A 145 -26.58 -0.16 -36.32
N GLN A 146 -27.50 0.30 -35.46
CA GLN A 146 -27.17 1.22 -34.36
C GLN A 146 -26.21 0.59 -33.37
N HIS A 147 -26.46 -0.65 -32.93
CA HIS A 147 -25.57 -1.36 -32.01
C HIS A 147 -24.19 -1.61 -32.61
N GLN A 148 -24.10 -1.98 -33.89
CA GLN A 148 -22.83 -2.13 -34.59
C GLN A 148 -22.05 -0.81 -34.63
N SER A 149 -22.72 0.31 -34.94
CA SER A 149 -22.09 1.63 -34.90
C SER A 149 -21.59 2.00 -33.50
N THR A 150 -22.38 1.72 -32.45
CA THR A 150 -21.96 1.98 -31.06
C THR A 150 -20.76 1.11 -30.67
N ILE A 151 -20.76 -0.17 -31.03
CA ILE A 151 -19.65 -1.08 -30.76
C ILE A 151 -18.37 -0.60 -31.44
N ALA A 152 -18.44 -0.21 -32.72
CA ALA A 152 -17.30 0.32 -33.44
C ALA A 152 -16.73 1.59 -32.77
N GLY A 153 -17.62 2.52 -32.35
CA GLY A 153 -17.21 3.72 -31.62
C GLY A 153 -16.52 3.41 -30.29
N LEU A 154 -17.05 2.47 -29.51
CA LEU A 154 -16.45 2.04 -28.24
C LEU A 154 -15.11 1.32 -28.44
N GLN A 155 -14.96 0.55 -29.52
CA GLN A 155 -13.69 -0.09 -29.86
C GLN A 155 -12.61 0.94 -30.19
N GLU A 156 -12.96 1.98 -30.97
CA GLU A 156 -12.05 3.06 -31.30
C GLU A 156 -11.67 3.89 -30.06
N GLU A 157 -12.63 4.20 -29.20
CA GLU A 157 -12.37 4.92 -27.95
C GLU A 157 -11.46 4.12 -27.01
N ASN A 158 -11.71 2.82 -26.87
CA ASN A 158 -10.88 1.93 -26.06
C ASN A 158 -9.46 1.82 -26.63
N GLN A 159 -9.31 1.72 -27.95
CA GLN A 159 -7.99 1.73 -28.60
C GLN A 159 -7.23 3.03 -28.33
N ARG A 160 -7.87 4.19 -28.51
CA ARG A 160 -7.25 5.50 -28.20
C ARG A 160 -6.88 5.61 -26.72
N ALA A 161 -7.74 5.15 -25.81
CA ALA A 161 -7.44 5.14 -24.39
C ALA A 161 -6.23 4.24 -24.07
N ALA A 162 -6.15 3.06 -24.68
CA ALA A 162 -5.01 2.15 -24.52
C ALA A 162 -3.70 2.80 -24.99
N GLU A 163 -3.69 3.45 -26.15
CA GLU A 163 -2.53 4.18 -26.68
C GLU A 163 -2.08 5.31 -25.72
N VAL A 164 -3.03 6.08 -25.17
CA VAL A 164 -2.74 7.13 -24.19
C VAL A 164 -2.17 6.54 -22.90
N PHE A 165 -2.73 5.43 -22.40
CA PHE A 165 -2.23 4.76 -21.19
C PHE A 165 -0.82 4.19 -21.40
N GLU A 166 -0.52 3.63 -22.57
CA GLU A 166 0.83 3.16 -22.89
C GLU A 166 1.83 4.31 -22.95
N ALA A 167 1.48 5.42 -23.61
CA ALA A 167 2.32 6.61 -23.65
C ALA A 167 2.60 7.17 -22.24
N LEU A 168 1.56 7.28 -21.41
CA LEU A 168 1.68 7.76 -20.03
C LEU A 168 2.52 6.82 -19.16
N ARG A 169 2.39 5.50 -19.34
CA ARG A 169 3.25 4.52 -18.65
C ARG A 169 4.70 4.65 -19.06
N ALA A 170 4.98 4.85 -20.35
CA ALA A 170 6.33 5.04 -20.85
C ALA A 170 6.95 6.35 -20.32
N GLU A 171 6.17 7.43 -20.24
CA GLU A 171 6.60 8.69 -19.65
C GLU A 171 6.88 8.54 -18.14
N ASN A 172 5.95 7.95 -17.39
CA ASN A 172 6.12 7.70 -15.96
C ASN A 172 7.36 6.83 -15.68
N ALA A 173 7.60 5.79 -16.48
CA ALA A 173 8.79 4.95 -16.34
C ALA A 173 10.09 5.74 -16.54
N LYS A 174 10.12 6.68 -17.50
CA LYS A 174 11.27 7.57 -17.70
C LYS A 174 11.49 8.51 -16.53
N VAL A 175 10.40 9.10 -15.99
CA VAL A 175 10.48 10.00 -14.83
C VAL A 175 10.96 9.25 -13.58
N ILE A 176 10.43 8.05 -13.33
CA ILE A 176 10.87 7.18 -12.24
C ILE A 176 12.37 6.87 -12.38
N ALA A 177 12.82 6.43 -13.55
CA ALA A 177 14.23 6.12 -13.79
C ALA A 177 15.14 7.35 -13.58
N ALA A 178 14.71 8.54 -14.01
CA ALA A 178 15.45 9.78 -13.78
C ALA A 178 15.53 10.14 -12.28
N LYS A 179 14.43 9.96 -11.54
CA LYS A 179 14.38 10.21 -10.10
C LYS A 179 15.17 9.20 -9.29
N ASP A 180 15.16 7.93 -9.67
CA ASP A 180 15.99 6.89 -9.05
C ASP A 180 17.48 7.17 -9.27
N ALA A 181 17.87 7.63 -10.45
CA ALA A 181 19.25 8.05 -10.73
C ALA A 181 19.67 9.27 -9.87
N GLU A 182 18.79 10.27 -9.74
CA GLU A 182 19.01 11.44 -8.88
C GLU A 182 19.15 11.05 -7.40
N LEU A 183 18.27 10.17 -6.90
CA LEU A 183 18.34 9.65 -5.53
C LEU A 183 19.62 8.85 -5.29
N THR A 184 20.04 8.02 -6.24
CA THR A 184 21.29 7.25 -6.14
C THR A 184 22.50 8.18 -6.07
N ALA A 185 22.52 9.24 -6.89
CA ALA A 185 23.57 10.25 -6.86
C ALA A 185 23.60 11.00 -5.51
N LEU A 186 22.44 11.42 -5.00
CA LEU A 186 22.32 12.05 -3.69
C LEU A 186 22.82 11.14 -2.56
N LEU A 187 22.41 9.87 -2.53
CA LEU A 187 22.88 8.90 -1.54
C LEU A 187 24.41 8.70 -1.59
N SER A 188 24.98 8.63 -2.79
CA SER A 188 26.44 8.54 -2.95
C SER A 188 27.16 9.78 -2.41
N HIS A 189 26.60 10.97 -2.65
CA HIS A 189 27.16 12.22 -2.15
C HIS A 189 27.02 12.34 -0.64
N THR A 190 25.88 11.94 -0.05
CA THR A 190 25.70 11.89 1.40
C THR A 190 26.70 10.94 2.05
N SER A 191 26.90 9.75 1.47
CA SER A 191 27.92 8.81 1.97
C SER A 191 29.34 9.40 1.90
N GLN A 192 29.66 10.15 0.84
CA GLN A 192 30.95 10.85 0.76
C GLN A 192 31.10 11.89 1.88
N ILE A 193 30.07 12.71 2.12
CA ILE A 193 30.07 13.71 3.20
C ILE A 193 30.25 13.05 4.56
N GLU A 194 29.58 11.92 4.81
CA GLU A 194 29.74 11.17 6.06
C GLU A 194 31.20 10.71 6.23
N THR A 195 31.81 10.14 5.19
CA THR A 195 33.22 9.72 5.26
C THR A 195 34.19 10.89 5.45
N GLU A 196 33.95 12.04 4.80
CA GLU A 196 34.76 13.24 4.99
C GLU A 196 34.61 13.81 6.41
N SER A 197 33.39 13.76 6.96
CA SER A 197 33.11 14.18 8.34
C SER A 197 33.79 13.29 9.37
N GLU A 198 33.79 11.97 9.16
CA GLU A 198 34.51 11.02 10.03
C GLU A 198 36.02 11.27 9.99
N GLN A 199 36.60 11.41 8.80
CA GLN A 199 38.03 11.71 8.62
C GLN A 199 38.42 13.05 9.26
N PHE A 200 37.56 14.06 9.14
CA PHE A 200 37.77 15.36 9.78
C PHE A 200 37.76 15.22 11.31
N SER A 201 36.78 14.50 11.87
CA SER A 201 36.67 14.25 13.31
C SER A 201 37.88 13.50 13.87
N GLU A 202 38.35 12.47 13.14
CA GLU A 202 39.55 11.72 13.52
C GLU A 202 40.78 12.63 13.52
N SER A 203 41.00 13.37 12.42
CA SER A 203 42.13 14.30 12.29
C SER A 203 42.13 15.38 13.39
N PHE A 204 40.95 15.90 13.74
CA PHE A 204 40.81 16.89 14.80
C PHE A 204 41.11 16.30 16.18
N THR A 205 40.67 15.07 16.42
CA THR A 205 40.95 14.34 17.68
C THR A 205 42.46 14.09 17.83
N THR A 206 43.12 13.61 16.77
CA THR A 206 44.59 13.42 16.77
C THR A 206 45.33 14.74 16.99
N LEU A 207 44.86 15.85 16.41
CA LEU A 207 45.45 17.16 16.64
C LEU A 207 45.32 17.59 18.12
N ILE A 208 44.15 17.41 18.73
CA ILE A 208 43.95 17.70 20.15
C ILE A 208 44.91 16.88 21.01
N GLU A 209 44.98 15.56 20.79
CA GLU A 209 45.88 14.68 21.55
C GLU A 209 47.35 15.08 21.37
N SER A 210 47.76 15.44 20.15
CA SER A 210 49.12 15.94 19.88
C SER A 210 49.40 17.25 20.62
N LEU A 211 48.45 18.19 20.65
CA LEU A 211 48.62 19.46 21.35
C LEU A 211 48.62 19.27 22.88
N GLU A 212 47.77 18.38 23.40
CA GLU A 212 47.74 18.07 24.82
C GLU A 212 49.04 17.41 25.29
N THR A 213 49.58 16.48 24.49
CA THR A 213 50.86 15.83 24.79
C THR A 213 52.04 16.81 24.68
N GLU A 214 52.06 17.67 23.66
CA GLU A 214 53.09 18.72 23.53
C GLU A 214 53.02 19.72 24.68
N ASN A 215 51.82 20.13 25.09
CA ASN A 215 51.63 21.05 26.21
C ASN A 215 52.09 20.42 27.53
N HIS A 216 51.76 19.15 27.80
CA HIS A 216 52.27 18.44 28.97
C HIS A 216 53.79 18.31 28.96
N SER A 217 54.38 17.98 27.81
CA SER A 217 55.84 17.89 27.65
C SER A 217 56.52 19.24 27.89
N SER A 218 55.97 20.31 27.31
CA SER A 218 56.45 21.68 27.48
C SER A 218 56.36 22.15 28.93
N ALA A 219 55.25 21.85 29.61
CA ALA A 219 55.07 22.16 31.02
C ALA A 219 56.08 21.40 31.91
N ALA A 220 56.33 20.11 31.61
CA ALA A 220 57.33 19.32 32.33
C ALA A 220 58.75 19.89 32.14
N LEU A 221 59.14 20.20 30.90
CA LEU A 221 60.43 20.82 30.58
C LEU A 221 60.60 22.19 31.26
N LEU A 222 59.55 23.00 31.28
CA LEU A 222 59.59 24.32 31.93
C LEU A 222 59.74 24.17 33.44
N ASN A 223 59.03 23.23 34.06
CA ASN A 223 59.15 22.93 35.48
C ASN A 223 60.56 22.45 35.85
N ASP A 224 61.13 21.53 35.06
CA ASP A 224 62.49 21.03 35.28
C ASP A 224 63.54 22.13 35.10
N ARG A 225 63.39 22.96 34.07
CA ARG A 225 64.27 24.11 33.85
C ARG A 225 64.16 25.15 34.96
N THR A 226 62.95 25.40 35.46
CA THR A 226 62.71 26.32 36.59
C THR A 226 63.34 25.77 37.88
N ARG A 227 63.25 24.46 38.12
CA ARG A 227 63.91 23.81 39.26
C ARG A 227 65.42 23.93 39.16
N SER A 228 66.00 23.64 37.99
CA SER A 228 67.44 23.79 37.73
C SER A 228 67.90 25.23 37.93
N LEU A 229 67.16 26.21 37.40
CA LEU A 229 67.48 27.63 37.58
C LEU A 229 67.49 28.02 39.06
N LYS A 230 66.46 27.64 39.83
CA LYS A 230 66.41 27.88 41.29
C LYS A 230 67.60 27.26 42.01
N GLN A 231 68.01 26.04 41.63
CA GLN A 231 69.20 25.40 42.20
C GLN A 231 70.48 26.17 41.86
N THR A 232 70.64 26.61 40.61
CA THR A 232 71.81 27.42 40.21
C THR A 232 71.85 28.79 40.89
N GLU A 233 70.70 29.44 41.07
CA GLU A 233 70.59 30.72 41.76
C GLU A 233 70.92 30.57 43.25
N MET A 234 70.44 29.50 43.90
CA MET A 234 70.79 29.18 45.27
C MET A 234 72.30 28.97 45.41
N LEU A 235 72.92 28.16 44.53
CA LEU A 235 74.36 27.92 44.54
C LEU A 235 75.16 29.21 44.34
N TYR A 236 74.74 30.05 43.39
CA TYR A 236 75.36 31.34 43.15
C TYR A 236 75.31 32.24 44.39
N ASN A 237 74.15 32.32 45.05
CA ASN A 237 73.98 33.12 46.27
C ASN A 237 74.85 32.59 47.43
N VAL A 238 74.95 31.26 47.58
CA VAL A 238 75.85 30.61 48.56
C VAL A 238 77.30 31.01 48.30
N ILE A 239 77.78 30.82 47.06
CA ILE A 239 79.17 31.12 46.69
C ILE A 239 79.47 32.61 46.91
N VAL A 240 78.59 33.51 46.46
CA VAL A 240 78.79 34.95 46.66
C VAL A 240 78.83 35.32 48.14
N SER A 241 78.00 34.69 48.97
CA SER A 241 77.96 34.94 50.41
C SER A 241 79.25 34.49 51.13
N GLU A 242 79.84 33.36 50.70
CA GLU A 242 81.10 32.84 51.25
C GLU A 242 82.34 33.59 50.71
N VAL A 243 82.36 33.95 49.42
CA VAL A 243 83.50 34.65 48.80
C VAL A 243 83.66 36.08 49.31
N LYS A 244 82.54 36.78 49.58
CA LYS A 244 82.56 38.20 49.99
C LYS A 244 83.43 38.49 51.22
N PRO A 245 83.32 37.78 52.35
CA PRO A 245 84.22 37.99 53.49
C PRO A 245 85.67 37.65 53.20
N LEU A 246 85.94 36.58 52.43
CA LEU A 246 87.31 36.23 52.04
C LEU A 246 87.95 37.34 51.21
N ASN A 247 87.21 37.91 50.25
CA ASN A 247 87.70 39.01 49.43
C ASN A 247 87.97 40.28 50.27
N SER A 248 87.10 40.59 51.25
CA SER A 248 87.33 41.67 52.21
C SER A 248 88.59 41.44 53.03
N PHE A 249 88.81 40.22 53.52
CA PHE A 249 90.03 39.84 54.23
C PHE A 249 91.27 40.09 53.36
N TYR A 250 91.31 39.58 52.12
CA TYR A 250 92.49 39.72 51.26
C TYR A 250 92.77 41.18 50.89
N THR A 251 91.72 41.99 50.72
CA THR A 251 91.87 43.44 50.53
C THR A 251 92.55 44.07 51.75
N ARG A 252 92.10 43.76 52.96
CA ARG A 252 92.72 44.27 54.20
C ARG A 252 94.13 43.73 54.41
N ALA A 253 94.37 42.45 54.13
CA ALA A 253 95.68 41.83 54.21
C ALA A 253 96.68 42.52 53.27
N PHE A 254 96.24 42.92 52.08
CA PHE A 254 97.05 43.73 51.17
C PHE A 254 97.35 45.13 51.73
N ASP A 255 96.40 45.77 52.39
CA ASP A 255 96.62 47.05 53.06
C ASP A 255 97.59 46.91 54.26
N MET A 256 97.50 45.81 55.04
CA MET A 256 98.48 45.50 56.08
C MET A 256 99.89 45.34 55.51
N LEU A 257 100.03 44.63 54.38
CA LEU A 257 101.32 44.47 53.70
C LEU A 257 101.88 45.83 53.27
N LYS A 258 101.05 46.73 52.74
CA LYS A 258 101.49 48.09 52.39
C LYS A 258 101.96 48.87 53.60
N ILE A 259 101.30 48.74 54.74
CA ILE A 259 101.73 49.39 56.00
C ILE A 259 103.09 48.85 56.42
N PHE A 260 103.27 47.53 56.47
CA PHE A 260 104.55 46.92 56.79
C PHE A 260 105.64 47.32 55.79
N GLN A 261 105.35 47.29 54.49
CA GLN A 261 106.27 47.71 53.44
C GLN A 261 106.68 49.18 53.58
N GLY A 262 105.72 50.07 53.82
CA GLY A 262 105.97 51.49 54.06
C GLY A 262 106.83 51.71 55.30
N LEU A 263 106.56 50.97 56.38
CA LEU A 263 107.34 51.02 57.61
C LEU A 263 108.78 50.56 57.38
N PHE A 264 108.99 49.40 56.74
CA PHE A 264 110.32 48.90 56.44
C PHE A 264 111.08 49.83 55.47
N LYS A 265 110.39 50.43 54.49
CA LYS A 265 110.98 51.43 53.60
C LYS A 265 111.44 52.67 54.37
N ASN A 266 110.62 53.19 55.28
CA ASN A 266 110.97 54.33 56.13
C ASN A 266 112.11 54.02 57.10
N LEU A 267 112.16 52.80 57.65
CA LEU A 267 113.27 52.33 58.48
C LEU A 267 114.57 52.17 57.67
N SER A 268 114.46 51.81 56.39
CA SER A 268 115.60 51.64 55.49
C SER A 268 116.07 52.95 54.85
N ASP A 269 115.35 54.06 55.03
CA ASP A 269 115.72 55.36 54.46
C ASP A 269 116.81 56.03 55.35
N PRO A 270 118.01 56.31 54.80
CA PRO A 270 119.08 57.01 55.50
C PRO A 270 118.65 58.36 56.05
N ASP A 271 117.82 59.09 55.29
CA ASP A 271 117.52 60.51 55.48
C ASP A 271 116.21 60.76 56.24
N SER A 272 115.46 59.70 56.55
CA SER A 272 114.23 59.79 57.33
C SER A 272 114.55 60.17 58.79
N SER A 273 114.06 61.34 59.21
CA SER A 273 114.08 61.83 60.59
C SER A 273 112.82 61.47 61.38
N VAL A 274 111.87 60.78 60.76
CA VAL A 274 110.58 60.46 61.38
C VAL A 274 110.74 59.20 62.22
N ALA A 275 110.40 59.28 63.52
CA ALA A 275 110.29 58.12 64.38
C ALA A 275 109.25 57.17 63.78
N ALA A 276 109.70 56.06 63.20
CA ALA A 276 108.81 55.07 62.61
C ALA A 276 107.94 54.50 63.74
N MET A 277 106.65 54.82 63.72
CA MET A 277 105.66 54.21 64.60
C MET A 277 104.71 53.36 63.77
N LEU A 278 104.28 52.26 64.36
CA LEU A 278 103.21 51.47 63.81
C LEU A 278 101.90 52.25 63.93
N THR A 279 101.18 52.42 62.83
CA THR A 279 99.94 53.21 62.81
C THR A 279 98.81 52.47 63.52
N GLN A 280 97.99 53.20 64.28
CA GLN A 280 96.76 52.66 64.91
C GLN A 280 95.79 52.02 63.90
N ASP A 281 95.90 52.41 62.63
CA ASP A 281 95.16 51.83 61.51
C ASP A 281 95.45 50.34 61.30
N LEU A 282 96.66 49.85 61.60
CA LEU A 282 97.01 48.43 61.42
C LEU A 282 96.24 47.53 62.39
N ASP A 283 96.05 47.99 63.63
CA ASP A 283 95.30 47.25 64.65
C ASP A 283 93.83 47.13 64.27
N SER A 284 93.27 48.23 63.77
CA SER A 284 91.91 48.25 63.25
C SER A 284 91.73 47.32 62.06
N LEU A 285 92.71 47.27 61.14
CA LEU A 285 92.70 46.37 59.99
C LEU A 285 92.80 44.91 60.42
N MET A 286 93.67 44.58 61.38
CA MET A 286 93.83 43.22 61.88
C MET A 286 92.60 42.71 62.63
N VAL A 287 91.94 43.57 63.43
CA VAL A 287 90.67 43.25 64.08
C VAL A 287 89.57 43.04 63.05
N ALA A 288 89.45 43.92 62.05
CA ALA A 288 88.45 43.79 61.00
C ALA A 288 88.69 42.55 60.11
N ALA A 289 89.95 42.23 59.80
CA ALA A 289 90.31 41.02 59.06
C ALA A 289 89.97 39.75 59.85
N ARG A 290 90.17 39.75 61.18
CA ARG A 290 89.71 38.65 62.04
C ARG A 290 88.19 38.52 62.00
N GLN A 291 87.47 39.64 62.05
CA GLN A 291 86.00 39.65 61.95
C GLN A 291 85.52 39.09 60.62
N ASP A 292 86.14 39.46 59.50
CA ASP A 292 85.83 38.94 58.17
C ASP A 292 85.98 37.40 58.11
N LEU A 293 87.05 36.84 58.69
CA LEU A 293 87.25 35.39 58.76
C LEU A 293 86.26 34.68 59.71
N THR A 294 85.91 35.29 60.83
CA THR A 294 84.87 34.74 61.71
C THR A 294 83.49 34.76 61.04
N PHE A 295 83.21 35.80 60.24
CA PHE A 295 81.98 35.91 59.48
C PHE A 295 81.93 34.85 58.37
N TYR A 296 83.06 34.61 57.68
CA TYR A 296 83.19 33.48 56.76
C TYR A 296 82.87 32.16 57.45
N SER A 297 83.52 31.84 58.57
CA SER A 297 83.27 30.58 59.31
C SER A 297 81.81 30.42 59.68
N THR A 298 81.18 31.51 60.17
CA THR A 298 79.76 31.49 60.55
C THR A 298 78.85 31.18 59.36
N ILE A 299 79.09 31.81 58.20
CA ILE A 299 78.33 31.55 56.97
C ILE A 299 78.58 30.11 56.51
N HIS A 300 79.84 29.70 56.45
CA HIS A 300 80.24 28.37 56.02
C HIS A 300 79.57 27.29 56.87
N ASP A 301 79.62 27.40 58.19
CA ASP A 301 79.00 26.43 59.10
C ASP A 301 77.47 26.40 58.96
N SER A 302 76.82 27.58 58.80
CA SER A 302 75.37 27.67 58.62
C SER A 302 74.88 27.01 57.32
N LEU A 303 75.73 26.98 56.30
CA LEU A 303 75.42 26.44 54.99
C LEU A 303 75.87 24.98 54.85
N SER A 304 76.77 24.49 55.70
CA SER A 304 77.30 23.10 55.67
C SER A 304 76.28 22.02 56.05
N GLY A 305 75.12 22.39 56.60
CA GLY A 305 74.03 21.47 56.93
C GLY A 305 72.92 21.38 55.87
N ALA A 306 72.91 22.26 54.87
CA ALA A 306 71.95 22.19 53.76
C ALA A 306 72.49 21.16 52.75
N GLY A 307 71.72 20.10 52.47
CA GLY A 307 72.12 18.99 51.59
C GLY A 307 72.42 19.42 50.15
N GLY A 308 73.60 19.98 49.94
CA GLY A 308 74.11 20.48 48.67
C GLY A 308 74.46 19.34 47.70
N ASN A 309 74.50 19.67 46.42
CA ASN A 309 74.96 18.74 45.39
C ASN A 309 76.49 18.58 45.44
N VAL A 310 77.03 17.54 44.78
CA VAL A 310 78.48 17.22 44.81
C VAL A 310 79.34 18.42 44.37
N ALA A 311 78.89 19.16 43.34
CA ALA A 311 79.62 20.32 42.82
C ALA A 311 79.68 21.49 43.82
N GLU A 312 78.60 21.73 44.58
CA GLU A 312 78.57 22.70 45.67
C GLU A 312 79.59 22.35 46.75
N GLN A 313 79.64 21.07 47.14
CA GLN A 313 80.56 20.61 48.17
C GLN A 313 82.04 20.78 47.76
N ASP A 314 82.36 20.52 46.48
CA ASP A 314 83.70 20.69 45.96
C ASP A 314 84.16 22.16 46.00
N VAL A 315 83.30 23.09 45.54
CA VAL A 315 83.60 24.54 45.57
C VAL A 315 83.78 25.03 47.00
N ARG A 316 82.92 24.60 47.92
CA ARG A 316 82.96 25.01 49.33
C ARG A 316 84.18 24.47 50.06
N THR A 317 84.63 23.27 49.70
CA THR A 317 85.88 22.70 50.22
C THR A 317 87.09 23.55 49.78
N GLN A 318 87.10 24.02 48.53
CA GLN A 318 88.15 24.93 48.05
C GLN A 318 88.11 26.29 48.76
N LEU A 319 86.93 26.87 48.95
CA LEU A 319 86.77 28.13 49.70
C LEU A 319 87.21 27.98 51.16
N HIS A 320 86.94 26.84 51.78
CA HIS A 320 87.39 26.55 53.14
C HIS A 320 88.91 26.49 53.23
N SER A 321 89.56 25.81 52.29
CA SER A 321 91.03 25.78 52.21
C SER A 321 91.64 27.18 52.04
N ILE A 322 90.98 28.05 51.27
CA ILE A 322 91.39 29.46 51.13
C ILE A 322 91.25 30.20 52.47
N SER A 323 90.15 29.99 53.21
CA SER A 323 89.97 30.54 54.56
C SER A 323 91.04 30.07 55.54
N ASP A 324 91.40 28.79 55.50
CA ASP A 324 92.49 28.25 56.34
C ASP A 324 93.82 28.93 56.02
N SER A 325 94.12 29.12 54.73
CA SER A 325 95.29 29.89 54.31
C SER A 325 95.23 31.34 54.78
N ALA A 326 94.06 31.98 54.74
CA ALA A 326 93.84 33.35 55.21
C ALA A 326 94.04 33.47 56.72
N ASN A 327 93.56 32.51 57.50
CA ASN A 327 93.82 32.40 58.94
C ASN A 327 95.33 32.28 59.22
N GLY A 328 96.03 31.42 58.48
CA GLY A 328 97.49 31.30 58.56
C GLY A 328 98.20 32.63 58.29
N MET A 329 97.78 33.35 57.25
CA MET A 329 98.32 34.67 56.90
C MET A 329 98.10 35.71 58.01
N LEU A 330 96.91 35.75 58.62
CA LEU A 330 96.60 36.65 59.74
C LEU A 330 97.47 36.36 60.97
N MET A 331 97.74 35.08 61.24
CA MET A 331 98.66 34.68 62.31
C MET A 331 100.08 35.16 62.03
N ILE A 332 100.55 35.03 60.78
CA ILE A 332 101.85 35.56 60.37
C ILE A 332 101.90 37.09 60.55
N PHE A 333 100.87 37.84 60.12
CA PHE A 333 100.82 39.29 60.37
C PHE A 333 100.83 39.63 61.85
N SER A 334 100.19 38.83 62.70
CA SER A 334 100.18 39.06 64.15
C SER A 334 101.57 38.89 64.75
N VAL A 335 102.34 37.89 64.27
CA VAL A 335 103.73 37.69 64.68
C VAL A 335 104.60 38.84 64.17
N ILE A 336 104.52 39.19 62.88
CA ILE A 336 105.28 40.30 62.29
C ILE A 336 104.99 41.61 63.03
N LYS A 337 103.72 41.88 63.33
CA LYS A 337 103.30 43.04 64.13
C LYS A 337 104.02 43.03 65.48
N ALA A 338 103.89 41.96 66.26
CA ALA A 338 104.45 41.90 67.60
C ALA A 338 105.99 42.06 67.60
N ASP A 339 106.67 41.47 66.63
CA ASP A 339 108.11 41.62 66.47
C ASP A 339 108.51 43.03 66.05
N THR A 340 107.71 43.66 65.16
CA THR A 340 107.90 45.05 64.76
C THR A 340 107.67 46.00 65.93
N GLU A 341 106.62 45.81 66.73
CA GLU A 341 106.35 46.62 67.93
C GLU A 341 107.47 46.50 68.96
N ARG A 342 107.98 45.28 69.20
CA ARG A 342 109.13 45.06 70.08
C ARG A 342 110.38 45.74 69.53
N PHE A 343 110.62 45.65 68.23
CA PHE A 343 111.75 46.30 67.57
C PHE A 343 111.68 47.83 67.69
N LEU A 344 110.53 48.43 67.35
CA LEU A 344 110.29 49.87 67.46
C LEU A 344 110.28 50.35 68.93
N GLY A 345 109.81 49.52 69.86
CA GLY A 345 109.85 49.81 71.30
C GLY A 345 111.27 49.85 71.86
N ARG A 346 112.14 48.93 71.42
CA ARG A 346 113.57 48.99 71.75
C ARG A 346 114.25 50.21 71.14
N PHE A 347 113.89 50.54 69.91
CA PHE A 347 114.39 51.71 69.20
C PHE A 347 114.04 53.01 69.93
N SER A 348 112.81 53.16 70.43
CA SER A 348 112.40 54.36 71.16
C SER A 348 113.04 54.46 72.54
N SER A 349 113.34 53.34 73.20
CA SER A 349 114.05 53.33 74.49
C SER A 349 115.57 53.56 74.39
N GLU A 350 116.20 53.24 73.25
CA GLU A 350 117.64 53.39 73.04
C GLU A 350 117.96 54.07 71.68
N PRO A 351 117.74 55.39 71.52
CA PRO A 351 117.92 56.07 70.22
C PRO A 351 119.35 56.02 69.66
N SER A 352 120.35 55.88 70.54
CA SER A 352 121.77 55.81 70.17
C SER A 352 122.14 54.48 69.48
N THR A 353 121.46 53.37 69.79
CA THR A 353 121.73 52.07 69.15
C THR A 353 121.28 52.05 67.69
N TRP A 354 120.25 52.80 67.34
CA TRP A 354 119.83 52.95 65.95
C TRP A 354 120.85 53.71 65.09
N THR A 355 121.37 54.82 65.61
CA THR A 355 122.40 55.61 64.91
C THR A 355 123.65 54.75 64.65
N LEU A 356 124.00 53.91 65.62
CA LEU A 356 125.10 52.95 65.56
C LEU A 356 124.80 51.78 64.60
N MET A 357 123.55 51.32 64.53
CA MET A 357 123.08 50.30 63.58
C MET A 357 123.09 50.83 62.14
N LYS A 358 122.54 52.02 61.88
CA LYS A 358 122.64 52.71 60.57
C LYS A 358 124.10 52.87 60.14
N ALA A 359 124.99 53.29 61.04
CA ALA A 359 126.42 53.41 60.77
C ALA A 359 127.08 52.05 60.46
N ARG A 360 126.72 50.98 61.19
CA ARG A 360 127.29 49.63 61.03
C ARG A 360 126.81 48.91 59.77
N PHE A 361 125.59 49.19 59.31
CA PHE A 361 125.03 48.65 58.06
C PHE A 361 125.22 49.58 56.85
N GLY A 362 126.04 50.63 56.97
CA GLY A 362 126.34 51.54 55.86
C GLY A 362 125.16 52.41 55.39
N MET A 363 124.11 52.51 56.20
CA MET A 363 122.90 53.31 55.93
C MET A 363 122.96 54.70 56.54
N SER A 364 124.08 55.07 57.17
CA SER A 364 124.38 56.46 57.51
C SER A 364 124.77 57.17 56.22
N GLY A 365 123.98 58.18 55.83
CA GLY A 365 124.36 59.12 54.79
C GLY A 365 125.61 59.90 55.18
N ALA A 366 126.78 59.28 55.06
CA ALA A 366 128.04 59.97 54.94
C ALA A 366 128.17 60.44 53.48
N SER A 367 127.29 61.35 53.05
CA SER A 367 127.65 62.27 51.97
C SER A 367 128.36 63.44 52.61
N SER A 368 129.68 63.34 52.59
CA SER A 368 130.57 64.48 52.70
C SER A 368 130.09 65.64 51.84
N ARG A 369 129.93 66.80 52.46
CA ARG A 369 130.21 68.15 51.95
C ARG A 369 130.50 68.26 50.44
N LEU A 370 129.64 69.00 49.74
CA LEU A 370 129.98 70.38 49.34
C LEU A 370 128.80 71.29 49.69
#